data_AF-A0A8S0Z9Z9-F1
#
_entry.id   AF-A0A8S0Z9Z9-F1
#
_cell.length_a   1.000
_cell.length_b   1.000
_cell.length_c   1.000
_cell.angle_alpha   90.00
_cell.angle_beta   90.00
_cell.angle_gamma   90.00
#
_symmetry.space_group_name_H-M   'P 1'
#
loop_
_entity.id
_entity.type
_entity.pdbx_description
1 polymer ?
#
loop_
_entity_poly.entity_id
_entity_poly.type
_entity_poly.pdbx_seq_one_letter_code
_entity_poly.pdbx_strand_id
1 'polypeptide(L)'
;MNVLTPLLLLSRLTSVKLIIVHHTPPDKCDFNATVLPTQKYHFTNDNWPDTYDMGVNCRWTFNCVEGYACRLQCRDVGLPATLGCYMDRLLVSTTSDKTLGARVFCGREPINIRSSGTMITMKLITSRFSPGGRFRCTITTEKWRQPMKYATVVPLPMKLHRIKYNIEKGTKSRINWRMV
;
A
#
# COMPACT_ATOMS: atom_id res chain seq x y z
N MET A 1 -48.13 34.33 51.86
CA MET A 1 -46.76 33.78 51.90
C MET A 1 -46.70 32.66 50.87
N ASN A 2 -45.73 32.76 49.96
CA ASN A 2 -45.10 31.78 49.03
C ASN A 2 -45.62 30.32 49.09
N VAL A 3 -45.67 29.55 48.00
CA VAL A 3 -44.49 29.18 47.19
C VAL A 3 -44.89 28.79 45.75
N LEU A 4 -44.17 29.37 44.78
CA LEU A 4 -44.13 28.98 43.36
C LEU A 4 -43.45 27.62 43.19
N THR A 5 -44.09 26.68 42.51
CA THR A 5 -43.49 25.42 42.05
C THR A 5 -42.61 25.65 40.81
N PRO A 6 -41.35 25.21 40.76
CA PRO A 6 -40.51 25.39 39.58
C PRO A 6 -40.78 24.28 38.55
N LEU A 7 -41.07 24.68 37.31
CA LEU A 7 -41.07 23.82 36.14
C LEU A 7 -39.67 23.25 35.91
N LEU A 8 -39.51 21.94 36.13
CA LEU A 8 -38.31 21.21 35.77
C LEU A 8 -38.27 21.02 34.24
N LEU A 9 -37.45 21.82 33.56
CA LEU A 9 -37.06 21.61 32.17
C LEU A 9 -36.24 20.31 32.08
N LEU A 10 -36.85 19.24 31.55
CA LEU A 10 -36.14 18.02 31.16
C LEU A 10 -35.27 18.32 29.92
N SER A 11 -34.03 18.73 30.14
CA SER A 11 -33.04 18.82 29.07
C SER A 11 -32.70 17.41 28.58
N ARG A 12 -33.07 17.09 27.33
CA ARG A 12 -32.62 15.86 26.66
C ARG A 12 -31.11 15.98 26.40
N LEU A 13 -30.31 15.41 27.30
CA LEU A 13 -28.90 15.12 27.00
C LEU A 13 -28.90 14.00 25.96
N THR A 14 -28.72 14.35 24.68
CA THR A 14 -28.41 13.36 23.66
C THR A 14 -27.05 12.79 24.01
N SER A 15 -27.02 11.52 24.45
CA SER A 15 -25.77 10.81 24.68
C SER A 15 -24.91 10.90 23.42
N VAL A 16 -23.79 11.61 23.49
CA VAL A 16 -22.76 11.53 22.46
C VAL A 16 -22.22 10.11 22.55
N LYS A 17 -22.72 9.22 21.69
CA LYS A 17 -22.15 7.88 21.53
C LYS A 17 -20.72 8.08 21.06
N LEU A 18 -19.77 7.88 21.97
CA LEU A 18 -18.38 7.66 21.61
C LEU A 18 -18.36 6.34 20.83
N ILE A 19 -18.34 6.42 19.50
CA ILE A 19 -18.06 5.26 18.67
C ILE A 19 -16.59 4.93 18.96
N ILE A 20 -16.35 3.92 19.80
CA ILE A 20 -15.00 3.37 19.96
C ILE A 20 -14.70 2.70 18.62
N VAL A 21 -14.02 3.42 17.73
CA VAL A 21 -13.46 2.83 16.51
C VAL A 21 -12.34 1.91 16.97
N HIS A 22 -12.62 0.61 17.03
CA HIS A 22 -11.61 -0.41 17.31
C HIS A 22 -10.62 -0.45 16.14
N HIS A 23 -9.54 0.30 16.27
CA HIS A 23 -8.40 0.20 15.35
C HIS A 23 -7.66 -1.09 15.70
N THR A 24 -7.52 -1.98 14.72
CA THR A 24 -6.66 -3.17 14.87
C THR A 24 -5.22 -2.71 15.07
N PRO A 25 -4.48 -3.23 16.08
CA PRO A 25 -3.08 -2.88 16.24
C PRO A 25 -2.27 -3.34 15.02
N PRO A 26 -1.24 -2.57 14.59
CA PRO A 26 -0.42 -2.92 13.43
C PRO A 26 0.29 -4.28 13.56
N ASP A 27 0.52 -4.74 14.78
CA ASP A 27 1.19 -6.03 15.08
C ASP A 27 0.28 -7.23 14.88
N LYS A 28 -0.99 -7.03 14.52
CA LYS A 28 -1.92 -8.14 14.32
C LYS A 28 -1.82 -8.72 12.91
N CYS A 29 -1.92 -10.04 12.83
CA CYS A 29 -1.99 -10.80 11.59
C CYS A 29 -3.13 -10.26 10.67
N ASP A 30 -2.87 -10.22 9.37
CA ASP A 30 -3.78 -9.68 8.34
C ASP A 30 -4.15 -8.19 8.53
N PHE A 31 -3.23 -7.39 9.08
CA PHE A 31 -3.38 -5.95 9.21
C PHE A 31 -3.32 -5.23 7.85
N ASN A 32 -4.19 -4.24 7.68
CA ASN A 32 -4.20 -3.37 6.50
C ASN A 32 -4.44 -1.92 6.91
N ALA A 33 -3.68 -0.98 6.31
CA ALA A 33 -3.87 0.43 6.59
C ALA A 33 -3.52 1.33 5.40
N THR A 34 -4.19 2.49 5.36
CA THR A 34 -3.79 3.63 4.54
C THR A 34 -2.75 4.46 5.29
N VAL A 35 -1.66 4.82 4.60
CA VAL A 35 -0.57 5.62 5.19
C VAL A 35 -0.59 7.03 4.60
N LEU A 36 -0.91 8.00 5.44
CA LEU A 36 -0.93 9.43 5.11
C LEU A 36 0.49 10.01 5.10
N PRO A 37 0.71 11.18 4.46
CA PRO A 37 1.99 11.87 4.55
C PRO A 37 2.35 12.12 6.02
N THR A 38 3.64 11.97 6.36
CA THR A 38 4.19 12.07 7.74
C THR A 38 3.69 11.02 8.74
N GLN A 39 2.66 10.23 8.41
CA GLN A 39 2.22 9.09 9.20
C GLN A 39 3.29 7.99 9.16
N LYS A 40 3.50 7.37 10.33
CA LYS A 40 4.39 6.23 10.49
C LYS A 40 3.68 5.13 11.26
N TYR A 41 3.78 3.90 10.77
CA TYR A 41 3.40 2.73 11.56
C TYR A 41 4.66 1.99 12.00
N HIS A 42 4.63 1.54 13.24
CA HIS A 42 5.57 0.57 13.79
C HIS A 42 4.81 -0.74 13.89
N PHE A 43 5.44 -1.84 13.45
CA PHE A 43 4.82 -3.15 13.58
C PHE A 43 5.84 -4.27 13.78
N THR A 44 5.44 -5.32 14.46
CA THR A 44 6.22 -6.51 14.82
C THR A 44 5.42 -7.78 14.49
N ASN A 45 5.97 -8.95 14.84
CA ASN A 45 5.15 -10.15 14.98
C ASN A 45 4.19 -10.02 16.18
N ASP A 46 3.05 -10.71 16.11
CA ASP A 46 1.95 -10.63 17.08
C ASP A 46 2.36 -10.90 18.54
N ASN A 47 3.34 -11.80 18.74
CA ASN A 47 3.81 -12.23 20.06
C ASN A 47 5.02 -11.44 20.57
N TRP A 48 5.38 -10.31 19.95
CA TRP A 48 6.53 -9.52 20.35
C TRP A 48 6.49 -9.14 21.85
N PRO A 49 7.61 -9.21 22.60
CA PRO A 49 9.00 -9.43 22.14
C PRO A 49 9.40 -10.89 21.92
N ASP A 50 8.49 -11.83 22.18
CA ASP A 50 8.71 -13.26 21.95
C ASP A 50 8.66 -13.59 20.45
N THR A 51 9.02 -14.83 20.13
CA THR A 51 9.03 -15.31 18.75
C THR A 51 7.61 -15.53 18.22
N TYR A 52 7.43 -15.35 16.91
CA TYR A 52 6.18 -15.74 16.24
C TYR A 52 5.92 -17.25 16.35
N ASP A 53 4.66 -17.64 16.18
CA ASP A 53 4.24 -19.05 16.18
C ASP A 53 4.65 -19.80 14.91
N MET A 54 4.75 -21.12 15.02
CA MET A 54 4.98 -22.03 13.89
C MET A 54 3.70 -22.23 13.07
N GLY A 55 3.84 -22.48 11.76
CA GLY A 55 2.72 -22.74 10.86
C GLY A 55 1.79 -21.54 10.58
N VAL A 56 2.23 -20.30 10.81
CA VAL A 56 1.44 -19.10 10.55
C VAL A 56 1.61 -18.58 9.12
N ASN A 57 0.60 -17.86 8.65
CA ASN A 57 0.60 -17.16 7.38
C ASN A 57 0.00 -15.76 7.60
N CYS A 58 0.85 -14.82 8.01
CA CYS A 58 0.42 -13.46 8.32
C CYS A 58 0.77 -12.48 7.22
N ARG A 59 -0.03 -11.43 7.13
CA ARG A 59 0.13 -10.40 6.12
C ARG A 59 -0.07 -9.01 6.70
N TRP A 60 0.76 -8.07 6.25
CA TRP A 60 0.62 -6.64 6.48
C TRP A 60 0.59 -5.93 5.14
N THR A 61 -0.52 -5.24 4.84
CA THR A 61 -0.68 -4.46 3.61
C THR A 61 -0.77 -2.98 3.94
N PHE A 62 0.10 -2.19 3.33
CA PHE A 62 0.06 -0.74 3.46
C PHE A 62 -0.19 -0.11 2.11
N ASN A 63 -1.17 0.80 2.07
CA ASN A 63 -1.46 1.62 0.90
C ASN A 63 -1.13 3.08 1.23
N CYS A 64 -0.02 3.58 0.71
CA CYS A 64 0.33 4.97 0.82
C CYS A 64 -0.57 5.82 -0.09
N VAL A 65 -0.88 7.04 0.32
CA VAL A 65 -1.70 7.92 -0.52
C VAL A 65 -1.05 8.24 -1.87
N GLU A 66 -1.86 8.61 -2.85
CA GLU A 66 -1.41 8.97 -4.19
C GLU A 66 -0.33 10.06 -4.14
N GLY A 67 0.67 9.94 -5.04
CA GLY A 67 1.84 10.82 -5.03
C GLY A 67 2.88 10.48 -3.96
N TYR A 68 2.69 9.37 -3.22
CA TYR A 68 3.67 8.80 -2.28
C TYR A 68 3.92 7.32 -2.56
N ALA A 69 5.16 6.89 -2.35
CA ALA A 69 5.56 5.48 -2.30
C ALA A 69 5.65 5.07 -0.82
N CYS A 70 5.47 3.79 -0.54
CA CYS A 70 5.71 3.24 0.78
C CYS A 70 7.17 2.85 0.95
N ARG A 71 7.74 3.20 2.10
CA ARG A 71 9.06 2.76 2.55
C ARG A 71 8.91 1.80 3.72
N LEU A 72 9.31 0.54 3.52
CA LEU A 72 9.41 -0.48 4.55
C LEU A 72 10.86 -0.54 5.07
N GLN A 73 11.00 -0.50 6.39
CA GLN A 73 12.28 -0.64 7.09
C GLN A 73 12.14 -1.59 8.26
N CYS A 74 12.78 -2.75 8.19
CA CYS A 74 12.91 -3.70 9.29
C CYS A 74 14.34 -3.67 9.81
N ARG A 75 14.52 -3.12 11.01
CA ARG A 75 15.85 -2.93 11.62
C ARG A 75 16.28 -4.11 12.48
N ASP A 76 15.31 -4.80 13.08
CA ASP A 76 15.50 -6.03 13.83
C ASP A 76 14.80 -7.14 13.06
N VAL A 77 15.58 -8.09 12.57
CA VAL A 77 15.10 -9.26 11.84
C VAL A 77 15.88 -10.44 12.39
N GLY A 78 15.17 -11.49 12.76
CA GLY A 78 15.75 -12.73 13.25
C GLY A 78 14.85 -13.88 12.88
N LEU A 79 14.96 -14.32 11.62
CA LEU A 79 14.28 -15.52 11.14
C LEU A 79 15.29 -16.68 11.05
N PRO A 80 14.85 -17.94 11.18
CA PRO A 80 15.66 -19.11 10.87
C PRO A 80 16.26 -19.02 9.46
N ALA A 81 17.59 -19.01 9.38
CA ALA A 81 18.30 -18.96 8.11
C ALA A 81 18.36 -20.37 7.50
N THR A 82 17.73 -20.55 6.33
CA THR A 82 17.76 -21.80 5.57
C THR A 82 18.09 -21.51 4.12
N LEU A 83 18.66 -22.49 3.41
CA LEU A 83 19.01 -22.32 1.99
C LEU A 83 17.75 -21.98 1.18
N GLY A 84 17.74 -20.82 0.51
CA GLY A 84 16.57 -20.35 -0.23
C GLY A 84 15.34 -20.00 0.63
N CYS A 85 15.50 -19.87 1.95
CA CYS A 85 14.41 -19.59 2.90
C CYS A 85 13.22 -20.56 2.78
N TYR A 86 13.52 -21.87 2.64
CA TYR A 86 12.50 -22.89 2.42
C TYR A 86 11.60 -23.11 3.66
N MET A 87 12.12 -22.89 4.87
CA MET A 87 11.31 -22.90 6.10
C MET A 87 10.58 -21.56 6.24
N ASP A 88 11.14 -20.66 7.06
CA ASP A 88 10.52 -19.39 7.37
C ASP A 88 10.99 -18.32 6.40
N ARG A 89 10.06 -17.49 5.97
CA ARG A 89 10.35 -16.42 5.03
C ARG A 89 9.42 -15.23 5.20
N LEU A 90 10.01 -14.05 5.05
CA LEU A 90 9.30 -12.83 4.75
C LEU A 90 9.24 -12.65 3.23
N LEU A 91 8.03 -12.49 2.70
CA LEU A 91 7.79 -12.14 1.30
C LEU A 91 7.38 -10.67 1.23
N VAL A 92 8.13 -9.85 0.49
CA VAL A 92 7.78 -8.44 0.29
C VAL A 92 7.45 -8.17 -1.17
N SER A 93 6.19 -7.87 -1.45
CA SER A 93 5.74 -7.34 -2.75
C SER A 93 5.67 -5.82 -2.72
N THR A 94 6.13 -5.19 -3.79
CA THR A 94 6.24 -3.72 -3.94
C THR A 94 5.21 -3.14 -4.91
N THR A 95 4.36 -3.99 -5.48
CA THR A 95 3.36 -3.64 -6.50
C THR A 95 1.95 -3.89 -5.96
N SER A 96 0.95 -3.31 -6.63
CA SER A 96 -0.46 -3.68 -6.45
C SER A 96 -0.82 -5.03 -7.05
N ASP A 97 0.04 -5.55 -7.93
CA ASP A 97 -0.16 -6.80 -8.65
C ASP A 97 0.25 -8.00 -7.78
N LYS A 98 -0.72 -8.85 -7.45
CA LYS A 98 -0.53 -10.04 -6.64
C LYS A 98 0.24 -11.15 -7.37
N THR A 99 0.41 -11.05 -8.69
CA THR A 99 1.03 -12.09 -9.54
C THR A 99 2.55 -11.92 -9.70
N LEU A 100 3.14 -10.81 -9.24
CA LEU A 100 4.54 -10.47 -9.51
C LEU A 100 5.45 -10.44 -8.25
N GLY A 101 6.56 -11.19 -8.34
CA GLY A 101 7.90 -10.73 -7.95
C GLY A 101 8.21 -10.43 -6.48
N ALA A 102 7.51 -11.04 -5.52
CA ALA A 102 7.83 -10.85 -4.11
C ALA A 102 9.28 -11.26 -3.81
N ARG A 103 10.04 -10.36 -3.17
CA ARG A 103 11.39 -10.66 -2.69
C ARG A 103 11.29 -11.51 -1.43
N VAL A 104 12.15 -12.51 -1.32
CA VAL A 104 12.18 -13.48 -0.20
C VAL A 104 13.32 -13.13 0.74
N PHE A 105 13.04 -13.13 2.05
CA PHE A 105 14.03 -12.85 3.10
C PHE A 105 13.93 -13.84 4.25
N CYS A 106 15.07 -14.22 4.80
CA CYS A 106 15.23 -14.93 6.07
C CYS A 106 16.61 -14.58 6.66
N GLY A 107 16.94 -15.10 7.85
CA GLY A 107 18.17 -14.74 8.56
C GLY A 107 18.05 -13.43 9.34
N ARG A 108 19.14 -12.67 9.42
CA ARG A 108 19.27 -11.50 10.30
C ARG A 108 19.54 -10.18 9.58
N GLU A 109 19.52 -10.18 8.25
CA GLU A 109 19.79 -8.99 7.49
C GLU A 109 18.63 -7.98 7.60
N PRO A 110 18.93 -6.69 7.83
CA PRO A 110 17.91 -5.64 7.81
C PRO A 110 17.24 -5.54 6.44
N ILE A 111 15.92 -5.36 6.44
CA ILE A 111 15.14 -5.20 5.21
C ILE A 111 14.84 -3.72 5.01
N ASN A 112 15.25 -3.16 3.88
CA ASN A 112 14.92 -1.80 3.51
C ASN A 112 14.40 -1.78 2.07
N ILE A 113 13.09 -1.55 1.88
CA ILE A 113 12.43 -1.63 0.57
C ILE A 113 11.53 -0.43 0.32
N ARG A 114 11.54 0.10 -0.90
CA ARG A 114 10.60 1.10 -1.40
C ARG A 114 9.62 0.42 -2.35
N SER A 115 8.33 0.75 -2.27
CA SER A 115 7.34 0.28 -3.23
C SER A 115 7.56 0.92 -4.60
N SER A 116 7.16 0.21 -5.67
CA SER A 116 7.13 0.74 -7.03
C SER A 116 5.79 1.40 -7.36
N GLY A 117 4.76 1.21 -6.53
CA GLY A 117 3.48 1.93 -6.60
C GLY A 117 3.12 2.52 -5.24
N THR A 118 1.83 2.65 -4.97
CA THR A 118 1.30 3.09 -3.66
C THR A 118 1.21 1.97 -2.64
N MET A 119 1.29 0.70 -3.06
CA MET A 119 1.07 -0.45 -2.18
C MET A 119 2.37 -1.21 -1.89
N ILE A 120 2.50 -1.67 -0.65
CA ILE A 120 3.51 -2.65 -0.24
C ILE A 120 2.82 -3.72 0.62
N THR A 121 3.17 -4.97 0.38
CA THR A 121 2.65 -6.10 1.17
C THR A 121 3.81 -6.91 1.69
N MET A 122 3.86 -7.12 3.01
CA MET A 122 4.77 -8.06 3.65
C MET A 122 3.97 -9.26 4.12
N LYS A 123 4.46 -10.47 3.88
CA LYS A 123 3.90 -11.71 4.41
C LYS A 123 4.94 -12.47 5.21
N LEU A 124 4.54 -13.02 6.35
CA LEU A 124 5.29 -14.04 7.07
C LEU A 124 4.67 -15.40 6.78
N ILE A 125 5.47 -16.35 6.33
CA ILE A 125 5.09 -17.76 6.22
C ILE A 125 6.07 -18.56 7.06
N THR A 126 5.57 -19.37 8.00
CA THR A 126 6.41 -20.20 8.87
C THR A 126 6.10 -21.68 8.71
N SER A 127 7.13 -22.51 8.88
CA SER A 127 6.99 -23.97 8.89
C SER A 127 6.30 -24.45 10.17
N ARG A 128 5.64 -25.61 10.14
CA ARG A 128 5.14 -26.31 11.35
C ARG A 128 6.26 -26.86 12.24
N PHE A 129 7.51 -26.79 11.79
CA PHE A 129 8.70 -27.19 12.56
C PHE A 129 9.61 -26.00 12.84
N SER A 130 9.10 -24.78 12.67
CA SER A 130 9.89 -23.59 12.90
C SER A 130 10.26 -23.45 14.38
N PRO A 131 11.52 -23.11 14.71
CA PRO A 131 11.91 -22.72 16.06
C PRO A 131 11.43 -21.30 16.43
N GLY A 132 10.74 -20.60 15.53
CA GLY A 132 10.30 -19.23 15.70
C GLY A 132 11.38 -18.21 15.39
N GLY A 133 10.94 -16.96 15.29
CA GLY A 133 11.80 -15.81 15.02
C GLY A 133 11.09 -14.52 15.38
N ARG A 134 11.71 -13.37 15.10
CA ARG A 134 11.11 -12.06 15.36
C ARG A 134 11.49 -11.05 14.31
N PHE A 135 10.67 -10.01 14.18
CA PHE A 135 11.01 -8.85 13.39
C PHE A 135 10.37 -7.60 13.97
N ARG A 136 10.97 -6.45 13.70
CA ARG A 136 10.41 -5.13 13.98
C ARG A 136 10.64 -4.20 12.81
N CYS A 137 9.54 -3.71 12.28
CA CYS A 137 9.48 -2.94 11.07
C CYS A 137 8.78 -1.60 11.27
N THR A 138 9.01 -0.70 10.32
CA THR A 138 8.31 0.56 10.21
C THR A 138 7.91 0.82 8.77
N ILE A 139 6.72 1.40 8.59
CA ILE A 139 6.27 1.93 7.30
C ILE A 139 6.19 3.47 7.36
N THR A 140 6.63 4.12 6.30
CA THR A 140 6.49 5.57 6.11
C THR A 140 6.17 5.88 4.65
N THR A 141 5.62 7.06 4.39
CA THR A 141 5.48 7.59 3.03
C THR A 141 6.76 8.26 2.55
N GLU A 142 7.13 8.05 1.29
CA GLU A 142 8.19 8.77 0.59
C GLU A 142 7.60 9.46 -0.64
N LYS A 143 7.68 10.79 -0.71
CA LYS A 143 7.14 11.55 -1.84
C LYS A 143 7.80 11.11 -3.15
N TRP A 144 7.03 11.03 -4.22
CA TRP A 144 7.62 10.78 -5.53
C TRP A 144 8.44 12.01 -5.92
N ARG A 145 9.72 11.81 -6.25
CA ARG A 145 10.65 12.91 -6.56
C ARG A 145 10.30 13.63 -7.86
N GLN A 146 9.39 13.07 -8.65
CA GLN A 146 8.70 13.77 -9.72
C GLN A 146 7.20 13.52 -9.51
N PRO A 147 6.29 14.44 -9.89
CA PRO A 147 4.94 13.98 -10.17
C PRO A 147 5.09 12.78 -11.10
N MET A 148 4.30 11.73 -10.90
CA MET A 148 4.08 10.78 -11.98
C MET A 148 3.68 11.66 -13.16
N LYS A 149 4.64 11.97 -14.05
CA LYS A 149 4.34 12.52 -15.36
C LYS A 149 3.44 11.42 -15.86
N TYR A 150 2.16 11.73 -15.87
CA TYR A 150 1.11 10.81 -16.22
C TYR A 150 1.62 10.00 -17.41
N ALA A 151 1.12 8.80 -17.58
CA ALA A 151 0.96 8.29 -18.91
C ALA A 151 0.20 9.34 -19.75
N THR A 152 0.89 10.37 -20.23
CA THR A 152 0.62 10.97 -21.51
C THR A 152 0.91 9.80 -22.42
N VAL A 153 -0.14 9.03 -22.70
CA VAL A 153 -0.44 8.74 -24.09
C VAL A 153 -0.42 10.10 -24.79
N VAL A 154 0.78 10.61 -25.09
CA VAL A 154 0.94 11.55 -26.17
C VAL A 154 0.59 10.66 -27.33
N PRO A 155 -0.54 10.86 -28.04
CA PRO A 155 -0.64 10.26 -29.35
C PRO A 155 0.64 10.71 -30.06
N LEU A 156 1.47 9.75 -30.51
CA LEU A 156 2.58 10.04 -31.40
C LEU A 156 2.09 11.11 -32.38
N PRO A 157 2.84 12.20 -32.65
CA PRO A 157 2.38 13.18 -33.62
C PRO A 157 2.10 12.41 -34.92
N MET A 158 0.81 12.24 -35.24
CA MET A 158 0.37 11.60 -36.47
C MET A 158 0.98 12.43 -37.58
N LYS A 159 2.00 11.88 -38.25
CA LYS A 159 2.57 12.49 -39.45
C LYS A 159 1.47 12.47 -40.50
N LEU A 160 0.83 13.61 -40.72
CA LEU A 160 -0.06 13.79 -41.86
C LEU A 160 0.80 13.73 -43.13
N HIS A 161 0.72 12.64 -43.87
CA HIS A 161 1.32 12.60 -45.21
C HIS A 161 0.34 13.28 -46.18
N ARG A 162 0.75 14.38 -46.79
CA ARG A 162 -0.05 15.02 -47.85
C ARG A 162 0.07 14.16 -49.11
N ILE A 163 -0.96 13.40 -49.43
CA ILE A 163 -1.07 12.75 -50.74
C ILE A 163 -1.29 13.86 -51.78
N LYS A 164 -0.29 14.15 -52.60
CA LYS A 164 -0.48 14.98 -53.80
C LYS A 164 -1.09 14.09 -54.88
N TYR A 165 -2.35 14.31 -55.20
CA TYR A 165 -2.93 13.78 -56.44
C TYR A 165 -2.64 14.79 -57.56
N ASN A 166 -2.13 14.29 -58.68
CA ASN A 166 -2.00 15.09 -59.90
C ASN A 166 -3.41 15.22 -60.49
N ILE A 167 -4.01 16.41 -60.38
CA ILE A 167 -5.33 16.66 -60.93
C ILE A 167 -5.14 17.28 -62.32
N GLU A 168 -5.36 16.46 -63.35
CA GLU A 168 -5.63 16.98 -64.69
C GLU A 168 -6.91 17.83 -64.66
N LYS A 169 -6.89 18.89 -65.45
CA LYS A 169 -7.72 20.09 -65.35
C LYS A 169 -9.22 19.82 -65.11
N GLY A 170 -9.74 20.46 -64.06
CA GLY A 170 -11.11 21.00 -64.06
C GLY A 170 -12.18 20.16 -63.39
N THR A 171 -12.26 20.17 -62.06
CA THR A 171 -13.52 20.26 -61.26
C THR A 171 -13.22 20.32 -59.76
N LYS A 172 -14.07 21.05 -59.01
CA LYS A 172 -13.95 21.41 -57.58
C LYS A 172 -13.43 20.27 -56.67
N SER A 173 -12.31 20.50 -55.99
CA SER A 173 -11.75 19.58 -55.00
C SER A 173 -12.51 19.65 -53.66
N ARG A 174 -13.11 18.54 -53.23
CA ARG A 174 -13.42 18.27 -51.82
C ARG A 174 -12.23 17.57 -51.19
N ILE A 175 -11.65 18.16 -50.15
CA ILE A 175 -10.60 17.54 -49.35
C ILE A 175 -11.28 16.54 -48.41
N ASN A 176 -10.92 15.26 -48.51
CA ASN A 176 -11.39 14.23 -47.59
C ASN A 176 -10.19 13.63 -46.84
N TRP A 177 -10.27 13.60 -45.51
CA TRP A 177 -9.28 13.01 -44.63
C TRP A 177 -9.70 11.57 -44.29
N ARG A 178 -8.80 10.59 -44.44
CA ARG A 178 -8.99 9.23 -43.90
C ARG A 178 -7.98 8.96 -42.80
N MET A 179 -8.45 8.32 -41.72
CA MET A 179 -7.61 7.78 -40.66
C MET A 179 -6.98 6.46 -41.14
N VAL A 180 -5.68 6.31 -40.99
CA VAL A 180 -4.95 5.03 -41.04
C VAL A 180 -4.06 4.99 -39.82
#